data_AF-A0A931RHJ6-F1
#
_entry.id   AF-A0A931RHJ6-F1
#
_cell.length_a   1.000
_cell.length_b   1.000
_cell.length_c   1.000
_cell.angle_alpha   90.00
_cell.angle_beta   90.00
_cell.angle_gamma   90.00
#
_symmetry.space_group_name_H-M   'P 1'
#
loop_
_entity.id
_entity.type
_entity.pdbx_description
1 polymer ?
#
loop_
_entity_poly.entity_id
_entity_poly.type
_entity_poly.pdbx_seq_one_letter_code
_entity_poly.pdbx_strand_id
1 'polypeptide(L)'
;MSTINFIRSFVSRLRDSAYIDPVRDWLIILTLFIFAFAGIVVWNVWAFDTVARGGVIGTSATSTQPVFNGSSIDAIHSVFEKRSAEEAKYITGVYRYADPSQ
;
A
#
# COMPACT_ATOMS: atom_id res chain seq x y z
N MET A 1 36.32 -4.28 -11.78
CA MET A 1 36.89 -3.13 -12.52
C MET A 1 36.36 -3.10 -13.96
N SER A 2 35.04 -3.10 -14.17
CA SER A 2 34.44 -3.31 -15.52
C SER A 2 33.15 -2.49 -15.75
N THR A 3 32.27 -2.38 -14.75
CA THR A 3 30.98 -1.68 -14.87
C THR A 3 31.09 -0.17 -15.06
N ILE A 4 32.02 0.51 -14.35
CA ILE A 4 32.20 1.96 -14.44
C ILE A 4 32.70 2.39 -15.83
N ASN A 5 33.58 1.59 -16.43
CA ASN A 5 34.11 1.84 -17.77
C ASN A 5 33.04 1.61 -18.85
N PHE A 6 32.19 0.60 -18.66
CA PHE A 6 31.05 0.35 -19.53
C PHE A 6 30.05 1.50 -19.50
N ILE A 7 29.69 2.01 -18.31
CA ILE A 7 28.78 3.15 -18.16
C ILE A 7 29.37 4.40 -18.81
N ARG A 8 30.66 4.70 -18.61
CA ARG A 8 31.32 5.85 -19.27
C ARG A 8 31.33 5.74 -20.79
N SER A 9 31.64 4.56 -21.33
CA SER A 9 31.63 4.32 -22.79
C SER A 9 30.23 4.41 -23.39
N PHE A 10 29.22 3.97 -22.64
CA PHE A 10 27.82 4.07 -23.05
C PHE A 10 27.37 5.54 -23.08
N VAL A 11 27.67 6.30 -22.02
CA VAL A 11 27.36 7.74 -21.93
C VAL A 11 28.07 8.55 -23.01
N SER A 12 29.33 8.23 -23.35
CA SER A 12 30.03 8.92 -24.44
C SER A 12 29.43 8.61 -25.81
N ARG A 13 28.95 7.37 -26.03
CA ARG A 13 28.22 6.99 -27.26
C ARG A 13 26.87 7.68 -27.40
N LEU A 14 26.23 8.01 -26.29
CA LEU A 14 24.96 8.75 -26.27
C LEU A 14 25.14 10.24 -26.55
N ARG A 15 26.34 10.80 -26.32
CA ARG A 15 26.56 12.25 -26.32
C ARG A 15 26.95 12.82 -27.67
N ASP A 16 27.62 12.06 -28.53
CA ASP A 16 28.21 12.60 -29.76
C ASP A 16 27.94 11.72 -30.99
N SER A 17 26.84 12.00 -31.67
CA SER A 17 26.76 11.78 -33.12
C SER A 17 25.96 12.93 -33.73
N ALA A 18 26.58 13.70 -34.62
CA ALA A 18 25.99 14.83 -35.36
C ALA A 18 24.80 14.45 -36.28
N TYR A 19 24.27 13.23 -36.13
CA TYR A 19 23.15 12.67 -36.85
C TYR A 19 22.16 12.11 -35.83
N ILE A 20 20.93 12.62 -35.86
CA ILE A 20 19.81 12.14 -35.05
C ILE A 20 19.37 10.81 -35.66
N ASP A 21 19.63 9.70 -34.95
CA ASP A 21 19.04 8.41 -35.28
C ASP A 21 17.86 8.17 -34.32
N PRO A 22 16.63 8.51 -34.74
CA PRO A 22 15.48 8.47 -33.85
C PRO A 22 15.22 7.05 -33.33
N VAL A 23 15.47 6.02 -34.12
CA VAL A 23 15.19 4.62 -33.72
C VAL A 23 16.10 4.22 -32.57
N ARG A 24 17.40 4.52 -32.66
CA ARG A 24 18.37 4.23 -31.60
C ARG A 24 18.00 4.97 -30.32
N ASP A 25 17.70 6.26 -30.42
CA ASP A 25 17.43 7.10 -29.26
C ASP A 25 16.14 6.67 -28.53
N TRP A 26 15.09 6.30 -29.28
CA TRP A 26 13.88 5.71 -28.71
C TRP A 26 14.12 4.37 -28.00
N LEU A 27 14.97 3.50 -28.56
CA LEU A 27 15.32 2.23 -27.92
C LEU A 27 16.06 2.43 -26.60
N ILE A 28 16.95 3.42 -26.54
CA ILE A 28 17.67 3.78 -25.30
C ILE A 28 16.68 4.26 -24.24
N ILE A 29 15.77 5.16 -24.60
CA ILE A 29 14.74 5.68 -23.68
C ILE A 29 13.84 4.55 -23.19
N LEU A 30 13.38 3.68 -24.09
CA LEU A 30 12.54 2.53 -23.73
C LEU A 30 13.26 1.59 -22.77
N THR A 31 14.54 1.33 -23.03
CA THR A 31 15.37 0.47 -22.18
C THR A 31 15.52 1.07 -20.79
N LEU A 32 15.84 2.36 -20.70
CA LEU A 32 15.91 3.08 -19.42
C LEU A 32 14.57 3.07 -18.68
N PHE A 33 13.47 3.23 -19.40
CA PHE A 33 12.12 3.16 -18.83
C PHE A 33 11.83 1.79 -18.23
N ILE A 34 12.16 0.70 -18.93
CA ILE A 34 11.97 -0.67 -18.42
C ILE A 34 12.78 -0.90 -17.15
N PHE A 35 14.05 -0.46 -17.12
CA PHE A 35 14.89 -0.60 -15.93
C PHE A 35 14.36 0.22 -14.75
N ALA A 36 13.95 1.46 -14.98
CA ALA A 36 13.36 2.32 -13.96
C ALA A 36 12.04 1.70 -13.44
N PHE A 37 11.18 1.24 -14.34
CA PHE A 37 9.91 0.61 -14.00
C PHE A 37 10.11 -0.66 -13.16
N ALA A 38 11.01 -1.56 -13.58
CA ALA A 38 11.34 -2.76 -12.81
C ALA A 38 11.88 -2.41 -11.42
N GLY A 39 12.75 -1.39 -11.32
CA GLY A 39 13.25 -0.90 -10.03
C GLY A 39 12.14 -0.37 -9.12
N ILE A 40 11.20 0.40 -9.67
CA ILE A 40 10.04 0.93 -8.92
C ILE A 40 9.14 -0.21 -8.44
N VAL A 41 8.86 -1.20 -9.29
CA VAL A 41 8.03 -2.36 -8.91
C VAL A 41 8.68 -3.15 -7.77
N VAL A 42 9.98 -3.49 -7.91
CA VAL A 42 10.72 -4.22 -6.87
C VAL A 42 10.75 -3.42 -5.56
N TRP A 43 11.02 -2.12 -5.65
CA TRP A 43 11.01 -1.24 -4.48
C TRP A 43 9.64 -1.23 -3.79
N ASN A 44 8.55 -1.10 -4.54
CA ASN A 44 7.20 -1.08 -3.97
C ASN A 44 6.82 -2.41 -3.32
N VAL A 45 7.12 -3.54 -3.98
CA VAL A 45 6.86 -4.87 -3.41
C VAL A 45 7.63 -5.08 -2.12
N TRP A 46 8.93 -4.72 -2.11
CA TRP A 46 9.76 -4.82 -0.92
C TRP A 46 9.29 -3.89 0.20
N ALA A 47 8.92 -2.65 -0.14
CA ALA A 47 8.40 -1.67 0.79
C ALA A 47 7.11 -2.17 1.45
N PHE A 48 6.19 -2.71 0.66
CA PHE A 48 4.95 -3.29 1.16
C PHE A 48 5.19 -4.49 2.08
N ASP A 49 6.03 -5.44 1.67
CA ASP A 49 6.37 -6.62 2.50
C ASP A 49 7.03 -6.20 3.83
N THR A 50 7.91 -5.19 3.79
CA THR A 50 8.55 -4.63 4.98
C THR A 50 7.52 -4.05 5.95
N VAL A 51 6.57 -3.25 5.47
CA VAL A 51 5.52 -2.66 6.31
C VAL A 51 4.53 -3.71 6.81
N ALA A 52 4.13 -4.66 5.96
CA ALA A 52 3.22 -5.74 6.33
C ALA A 52 3.78 -6.64 7.45
N ARG A 53 5.10 -6.80 7.52
CA ARG A 53 5.80 -7.54 8.60
C ARG A 53 6.01 -6.70 9.86
N GLY A 54 5.50 -5.47 9.92
CA GLY A 54 5.66 -4.56 11.05
C GLY A 54 6.99 -3.79 11.05
N GLY A 55 7.75 -3.86 9.96
CA GLY A 55 8.88 -2.98 9.72
C GLY A 55 8.43 -1.56 9.36
N VAL A 56 9.31 -0.59 9.51
CA VAL A 56 9.08 0.81 9.16
C VAL A 56 10.10 1.26 8.13
N ILE A 57 9.65 2.03 7.14
CA ILE A 57 10.54 2.63 6.14
C ILE A 57 10.87 4.04 6.60
N GLY A 58 12.13 4.29 6.97
CA GLY A 58 12.60 5.57 7.51
C GLY A 58 12.81 5.56 9.02
N THR A 59 12.82 6.73 9.66
CA THR A 59 12.93 6.83 11.12
C THR A 59 11.71 6.24 11.78
N SER A 60 11.91 5.38 12.79
CA SER A 60 10.81 4.87 13.62
C SER A 60 9.96 6.02 14.08
N ALA A 61 8.68 6.03 13.67
CA ALA A 61 7.72 6.94 14.27
C ALA A 61 7.79 6.70 15.78
N THR A 62 8.01 7.76 16.56
CA THR A 62 7.85 7.71 18.01
C THR A 62 6.52 7.02 18.27
N SER A 63 6.58 5.83 18.87
CA SER A 63 5.42 4.99 19.11
C SER A 63 4.42 5.77 19.95
N THR A 64 3.49 6.47 19.28
CA THR A 64 2.26 6.88 19.90
C THR A 64 1.49 5.59 20.13
N GLN A 65 1.18 5.34 21.40
CA GLN A 65 0.37 4.20 21.80
C GLN A 65 -0.85 4.13 20.87
N PRO A 66 -1.11 3.00 20.20
CA PRO A 66 -2.20 2.91 19.25
C PRO A 66 -3.49 3.29 19.98
N VAL A 67 -4.17 4.33 19.49
CA VAL A 67 -5.40 4.88 20.10
C VAL A 67 -6.48 3.80 20.20
N PHE A 68 -6.41 2.80 19.33
CA PHE A 68 -7.28 1.63 19.32
C PHE A 68 -6.44 0.36 19.38
N ASN A 69 -6.72 -0.50 20.35
CA ASN A 69 -6.13 -1.84 20.46
C ASN A 69 -7.10 -2.89 19.88
N GLY A 70 -6.62 -4.11 19.59
CA GLY A 70 -7.46 -5.19 19.04
C GLY A 70 -8.71 -5.47 19.90
N SER A 71 -8.58 -5.41 21.23
CA SER A 71 -9.71 -5.55 22.15
C SER A 71 -10.77 -4.45 22.00
N SER A 72 -10.41 -3.26 21.55
CA SER A 72 -11.36 -2.19 21.25
C SER A 72 -12.20 -2.52 20.02
N ILE A 73 -11.59 -3.15 19.00
CA ILE A 73 -12.29 -3.60 17.79
C ILE A 73 -13.24 -4.75 18.13
N ASP A 74 -12.79 -5.73 18.93
CA ASP A 74 -13.64 -6.83 19.39
C ASP A 74 -14.81 -6.34 20.25
N ALA A 75 -14.56 -5.35 21.11
CA ALA A 75 -15.60 -4.71 21.90
C ALA A 75 -16.65 -4.04 21.00
N ILE A 76 -16.23 -3.33 19.94
CA ILE A 76 -17.13 -2.71 18.97
C ILE A 76 -17.99 -3.79 18.27
N HIS A 77 -17.39 -4.89 17.81
CA HIS A 77 -18.13 -6.00 17.21
C HIS A 77 -19.19 -6.56 18.16
N SER A 78 -18.84 -6.78 19.43
CA SER A 78 -19.77 -7.29 20.43
C SER A 78 -20.96 -6.34 20.69
N VAL A 79 -20.75 -5.03 20.59
CA VAL A 79 -21.82 -4.04 20.73
C VAL A 79 -22.77 -4.11 19.54
N PHE A 80 -22.25 -4.22 18.32
CA PHE A 80 -23.10 -4.34 17.13
C PHE A 80 -23.90 -5.64 17.11
N GLU A 81 -23.33 -6.76 17.51
CA GLU A 81 -24.08 -8.02 17.67
C GLU A 81 -25.20 -7.92 18.70
N LYS A 82 -24.94 -7.28 19.85
CA LYS A 82 -25.98 -7.06 20.86
C LYS A 82 -27.10 -6.17 20.33
N ARG A 83 -26.76 -5.12 19.58
CA ARG A 83 -27.74 -4.19 18.98
C ARG A 83 -28.57 -4.87 17.91
N SER A 84 -27.97 -5.68 17.04
CA SER A 84 -28.70 -6.41 16.00
C SER A 84 -29.62 -7.48 16.60
N ALA A 85 -29.16 -8.20 17.63
CA ALA A 85 -29.99 -9.15 18.36
C ALA A 85 -31.17 -8.45 19.07
N GLU A 86 -30.97 -7.24 19.59
CA GLU A 86 -32.02 -6.46 20.23
C GLU A 86 -33.04 -5.92 19.22
N GLU A 87 -32.58 -5.42 18.07
CA GLU A 87 -33.43 -4.98 16.97
C GLU A 87 -34.29 -6.14 16.42
N ALA A 88 -33.69 -7.33 16.28
CA ALA A 88 -34.41 -8.52 15.88
C ALA A 88 -35.59 -8.85 16.82
N LYS A 89 -35.48 -8.60 18.13
CA LYS A 89 -36.58 -8.83 19.09
C LYS A 89 -37.76 -7.87 18.89
N TYR A 90 -37.50 -6.64 18.47
CA TYR A 90 -38.56 -5.68 18.13
C TYR A 90 -39.28 -6.08 16.83
N ILE A 91 -38.55 -6.61 15.84
CA ILE A 91 -39.12 -7.02 14.54
C ILE A 91 -39.88 -8.34 14.65
N THR A 92 -39.33 -9.32 15.36
CA THR A 92 -39.91 -10.67 15.47
C THR A 92 -41.09 -10.76 16.46
N GLY A 93 -41.44 -9.66 17.11
CA GLY A 93 -42.57 -9.60 18.04
C GLY A 93 -42.33 -10.27 19.39
N VAL A 94 -41.05 -10.53 19.74
CA VAL A 94 -40.67 -11.01 21.09
C VAL A 94 -41.04 -9.97 22.14
N TYR A 95 -40.88 -8.68 21.82
CA TYR A 95 -41.41 -7.60 22.64
C TYR A 95 -42.88 -7.35 22.31
N ARG A 96 -43.75 -7.68 23.27
CA ARG A 96 -45.17 -7.39 23.21
C ARG A 96 -45.43 -6.12 24.02
N TYR A 97 -45.71 -5.02 23.34
CA TYR A 97 -46.10 -3.78 24.00
C TYR A 97 -47.52 -3.94 24.55
N ALA A 98 -47.62 -4.00 25.88
CA ALA A 98 -48.90 -3.87 26.56
C ALA A 98 -49.21 -2.37 26.69
N ASP A 99 -50.36 -1.95 26.18
CA ASP A 99 -50.87 -0.59 26.37
C ASP A 99 -51.19 -0.39 27.87
N PRO A 100 -50.55 0.55 28.57
CA PRO A 100 -50.79 0.79 29.99
C PRO A 100 -52.16 1.43 30.28
N SER A 101 -52.98 1.72 29.28
CA SER A 101 -54.31 2.31 29.43
C SER A 101 -55.48 1.31 29.51
N GLN A 102 -55.20 0.00 29.48
CA GLN A 102 -56.22 -1.06 29.66
C GLN A 102 -56.49 -1.43 31.11
#